data_AF-A0A0L0LYH3-F1
#
_entry.id   AF-A0A0L0LYH3-F1
#
_cell.length_a   1.000
_cell.length_b   1.000
_cell.length_c   1.000
_cell.angle_alpha   90.00
_cell.angle_beta   90.00
_cell.angle_gamma   90.00
#
_symmetry.space_group_name_H-M   'P 1'
#
loop_
_entity.id
_entity.type
_entity.pdbx_description
1 polymer ?
#
loop_
_entity_poly.entity_id
_entity_poly.type
_entity_poly.pdbx_seq_one_letter_code
_entity_poly.pdbx_strand_id
1 'polypeptide(L)'
;MAYSCTDLVDNVLDDMLVRGWIQSTQYSPEDPQAQGKAVLTAIGDADRALCRAADAQQLHVELLDSVETLAAIADQHGALALANIVYWQMAILNDTYIELSPDEAELLWFVRNLPSTDRWWARVQLTIPPSAENRFPRDFHAAGERPSGSLRAADG
;
A
#
# COMPACT_ATOMS: atom_id res chain seq x y z
N MET A 1 -41.11 23.70 -23.47
CA MET A 1 -40.49 23.80 -22.13
C MET A 1 -39.05 24.24 -22.34
N ALA A 2 -38.61 25.29 -21.67
CA ALA A 2 -37.21 25.72 -21.74
C ALA A 2 -36.44 24.93 -20.67
N TYR A 3 -35.38 24.25 -21.08
CA TYR A 3 -34.45 23.59 -20.17
C TYR A 3 -33.67 24.69 -19.43
N SER A 4 -33.73 24.70 -18.11
CA SER A 4 -33.12 25.74 -17.28
C SER A 4 -31.74 25.31 -16.76
N CYS A 5 -30.96 26.27 -16.27
CA CYS A 5 -29.67 25.97 -15.63
C CYS A 5 -29.84 25.12 -14.37
N THR A 6 -30.97 25.24 -13.66
CA THR A 6 -31.28 24.41 -12.49
C THR A 6 -31.51 22.95 -12.89
N ASP A 7 -32.26 22.71 -13.98
CA ASP A 7 -32.47 21.34 -14.50
C ASP A 7 -31.15 20.66 -14.91
N LEU A 8 -30.18 21.45 -15.41
CA LEU A 8 -28.84 20.96 -15.72
C LEU A 8 -28.07 20.58 -14.45
N VAL A 9 -28.07 21.46 -13.45
CA VAL A 9 -27.37 21.23 -12.18
C VAL A 9 -27.92 20.00 -11.48
N ASP A 10 -29.24 19.87 -11.36
CA ASP A 10 -29.89 18.75 -10.71
C ASP A 10 -29.55 17.43 -11.41
N ASN A 11 -29.61 17.39 -12.75
CA ASN A 11 -29.24 16.20 -13.53
C ASN A 11 -27.78 15.77 -13.33
N VAL A 12 -26.85 16.72 -13.27
CA VAL A 12 -25.42 16.41 -13.04
C VAL A 12 -25.21 15.90 -11.62
N LEU A 13 -25.81 16.54 -10.61
CA LEU A 13 -25.70 16.10 -9.23
C LEU A 13 -26.32 14.72 -9.01
N ASP A 14 -27.50 14.47 -9.58
CA ASP A 14 -28.18 13.17 -9.50
C ASP A 14 -27.35 12.05 -10.15
N ASP A 15 -26.79 12.27 -11.34
CA ASP A 15 -25.93 11.26 -11.99
C ASP A 15 -24.66 10.98 -11.16
N MET A 16 -24.03 12.02 -10.60
CA MET A 16 -22.84 11.85 -9.76
C MET A 16 -23.15 11.15 -8.43
N LEU A 17 -24.33 11.37 -7.85
CA LEU A 17 -24.82 10.63 -6.69
C LEU A 17 -25.09 9.15 -7.03
N VAL A 18 -25.74 8.88 -8.17
CA VAL A 18 -26.02 7.51 -8.65
C VAL A 18 -24.72 6.73 -8.87
N ARG A 19 -23.67 7.40 -9.38
CA ARG A 19 -22.34 6.80 -9.54
C ARG A 19 -21.55 6.68 -8.24
N GLY A 20 -22.04 7.27 -7.14
CA GLY A 20 -21.36 7.31 -5.85
C GLY A 20 -20.12 8.20 -5.84
N TRP A 21 -19.98 9.11 -6.81
CA TRP A 21 -18.83 10.01 -6.93
C TRP A 21 -18.89 11.16 -5.94
N ILE A 22 -20.10 11.55 -5.56
CA ILE A 22 -20.37 12.51 -4.48
C ILE A 22 -21.41 11.91 -3.52
N GLN A 23 -21.53 12.48 -2.33
CA GLN A 23 -22.60 12.17 -1.38
C GLN A 23 -23.43 13.41 -1.08
N SER A 24 -24.72 13.23 -0.84
CA SER A 24 -25.64 14.34 -0.52
C SER A 24 -25.30 15.05 0.80
N THR A 25 -24.44 14.44 1.63
CA THR A 25 -23.91 15.01 2.87
C THR A 25 -22.73 15.96 2.65
N GLN A 26 -22.14 16.00 1.44
CA GLN A 26 -20.93 16.79 1.15
C GLN A 26 -21.23 18.25 0.77
N TYR A 27 -22.48 18.59 0.46
CA TYR A 27 -22.87 19.93 0.03
C TYR A 27 -24.31 20.25 0.46
N SER A 28 -24.62 21.53 0.62
CA SER A 28 -25.99 21.99 0.82
C SER A 28 -26.71 22.08 -0.53
N PRO A 29 -27.97 21.62 -0.65
CA PRO A 29 -28.73 21.72 -1.91
C PRO A 29 -29.05 23.17 -2.30
N GLU A 30 -28.97 24.11 -1.36
CA GLU A 30 -29.19 25.55 -1.62
C GLU A 30 -27.89 26.34 -1.81
N ASP A 31 -26.74 25.66 -1.89
CA ASP A 31 -25.43 26.29 -2.08
C ASP A 31 -24.77 25.83 -3.40
N PRO A 32 -25.01 26.55 -4.51
CA PRO A 32 -24.41 26.25 -5.81
C PRO A 32 -22.88 26.25 -5.80
N GLN A 33 -22.25 27.03 -4.90
CA GLN A 33 -20.80 27.06 -4.79
C GLN A 33 -20.27 25.78 -4.13
N ALA A 34 -20.92 25.30 -3.07
CA ALA A 34 -20.60 24.01 -2.46
C ALA A 34 -20.83 22.84 -3.42
N GLN A 35 -21.93 22.86 -4.18
CA GLN A 35 -22.22 21.89 -5.25
C GLN A 35 -21.10 21.87 -6.30
N GLY A 36 -20.75 23.03 -6.85
CA GLY A 36 -19.68 23.14 -7.85
C GLY A 36 -18.33 22.63 -7.32
N LYS A 37 -18.00 22.93 -6.06
CA LYS A 37 -16.79 22.42 -5.42
C LYS A 37 -16.82 20.89 -5.27
N ALA A 38 -17.94 20.29 -4.87
CA ALA A 38 -18.09 18.85 -4.74
C ALA A 38 -17.89 18.15 -6.10
N VAL A 39 -18.54 18.66 -7.15
CA VAL A 39 -18.39 18.16 -8.53
C VAL A 39 -16.93 18.22 -9.00
N LEU A 40 -16.28 19.38 -8.88
CA LEU A 40 -14.88 19.53 -9.31
C LEU A 40 -13.92 18.65 -8.52
N THR A 41 -14.17 18.47 -7.21
CA THR A 41 -13.38 17.57 -6.37
C THR A 41 -13.53 16.12 -6.84
N ALA A 42 -14.77 15.66 -7.07
CA ALA A 42 -15.07 14.32 -7.54
C ALA A 42 -14.47 14.01 -8.92
N ILE A 43 -14.51 14.98 -9.85
CA ILE A 43 -13.84 14.85 -11.15
C ILE A 43 -12.33 14.69 -10.97
N GLY A 44 -11.72 15.50 -10.10
CA GLY A 44 -10.29 15.38 -9.79
C GLY A 44 -9.92 14.06 -9.13
N ASP A 45 -10.77 13.52 -8.26
CA ASP A 45 -10.59 12.20 -7.64
C ASP A 45 -10.70 11.08 -8.69
N ALA A 46 -11.67 11.17 -9.60
CA ALA A 46 -11.85 10.23 -10.70
C ALA A 46 -10.64 10.24 -11.66
N ASP A 47 -10.14 11.42 -12.02
CA ASP A 47 -8.93 11.57 -12.85
C ASP A 47 -7.70 10.92 -12.19
N ARG A 48 -7.49 11.15 -10.90
CA ARG A 48 -6.43 10.49 -10.12
C ARG A 48 -6.61 8.97 -10.08
N ALA A 49 -7.84 8.47 -9.94
CA ALA A 49 -8.11 7.04 -9.97
C ALA A 49 -7.82 6.43 -11.35
N LEU A 50 -8.17 7.11 -12.44
CA LEU A 50 -7.88 6.69 -13.80
C LEU A 50 -6.37 6.67 -14.08
N CYS A 51 -5.63 7.68 -13.66
CA CYS A 51 -4.17 7.72 -13.78
C CYS A 51 -3.51 6.54 -13.06
N ARG A 52 -3.96 6.21 -11.84
CA ARG A 52 -3.47 5.05 -11.07
C ARG A 52 -3.80 3.72 -11.74
N ALA A 53 -4.99 3.58 -12.32
CA ALA A 53 -5.36 2.40 -13.08
C ALA A 53 -4.48 2.22 -14.33
N ALA A 54 -4.18 3.32 -15.04
CA ALA A 54 -3.25 3.31 -16.16
C ALA A 54 -1.83 2.93 -15.74
N ASP A 55 -1.33 3.44 -14.62
CA ASP A 55 -0.02 3.07 -14.07
C ASP A 55 0.06 1.59 -13.69
N ALA A 56 -0.96 1.06 -13.00
CA ALA A 56 -1.02 -0.36 -12.63
C ALA A 56 -1.10 -1.28 -13.87
N GLN A 57 -1.84 -0.86 -14.90
CA GLN A 57 -1.89 -1.55 -16.18
C GLN A 57 -0.52 -1.51 -16.88
N GLN A 58 0.18 -0.38 -16.87
CA GLN A 58 1.49 -0.26 -17.49
C GLN A 58 2.52 -1.17 -16.79
N LEU A 59 2.53 -1.21 -15.46
CA LEU A 59 3.36 -2.15 -14.70
C LEU A 59 3.07 -3.60 -15.12
N HIS A 60 1.79 -3.97 -15.28
CA HIS A 60 1.41 -5.32 -15.71
C HIS A 60 1.95 -5.66 -17.10
N VAL A 61 1.85 -4.74 -18.06
CA VAL A 61 2.36 -4.92 -19.42
C VAL A 61 3.89 -5.06 -19.41
N GLU A 62 4.60 -4.15 -18.73
CA GLU A 62 6.07 -4.21 -18.63
C GLU A 62 6.55 -5.51 -17.99
N LEU A 63 5.84 -6.03 -16.99
CA LEU A 63 6.14 -7.33 -16.38
C LEU A 63 5.94 -8.48 -17.37
N LEU A 64 4.82 -8.52 -18.09
CA LEU A 64 4.57 -9.58 -19.07
C LEU A 64 5.57 -9.54 -20.23
N ASP A 65 6.00 -8.36 -20.65
CA ASP A 65 7.06 -8.22 -21.66
C ASP A 65 8.41 -8.77 -21.15
N SER A 66 8.65 -8.74 -19.83
CA SER A 66 9.88 -9.23 -19.21
C SER A 66 9.87 -10.72 -18.88
N VAL A 67 8.73 -11.31 -18.47
CA VAL A 67 8.66 -12.69 -17.95
C VAL A 67 7.66 -13.58 -18.71
N GLU A 68 7.05 -13.08 -19.78
CA GLU A 68 6.01 -13.71 -20.62
C GLU A 68 4.68 -14.00 -19.90
N THR A 69 4.71 -14.51 -18.66
CA THR A 69 3.54 -14.85 -17.85
C THR A 69 3.77 -14.54 -16.37
N LEU A 70 2.69 -14.29 -15.61
CA LEU A 70 2.79 -14.15 -14.15
C LEU A 70 3.21 -15.46 -13.46
N ALA A 71 2.87 -16.63 -14.04
CA ALA A 71 3.28 -17.92 -13.49
C ALA A 71 4.81 -18.11 -13.55
N ALA A 72 5.44 -17.62 -14.63
CA ALA A 72 6.89 -17.65 -14.78
C ALA A 72 7.62 -16.88 -13.66
N ILE A 73 6.98 -15.87 -13.05
CA ILE A 73 7.53 -15.18 -11.87
C ILE A 73 7.62 -16.15 -10.68
N ALA A 74 6.57 -16.93 -10.43
CA ALA A 74 6.58 -17.91 -9.35
C ALA A 74 7.60 -19.02 -9.60
N ASP A 75 7.75 -19.46 -10.85
CA ASP A 75 8.69 -20.50 -11.24
C ASP A 75 10.16 -20.03 -11.16
N GLN A 76 10.45 -18.79 -11.54
CA GLN A 76 11.83 -18.25 -11.63
C GLN A 76 12.28 -17.55 -10.35
N HIS A 77 11.37 -16.86 -9.66
CA HIS A 77 11.67 -15.98 -8.51
C HIS A 77 10.92 -16.39 -7.22
N GLY A 78 10.06 -17.40 -7.31
CA GLY A 78 9.31 -17.94 -6.17
C GLY A 78 7.94 -17.30 -5.97
N ALA A 79 7.05 -18.02 -5.28
CA ALA A 79 5.67 -17.59 -5.02
C ALA A 79 5.58 -16.26 -4.23
N LEU A 80 6.55 -15.98 -3.36
CA LEU A 80 6.59 -14.73 -2.59
C LEU A 80 6.83 -13.52 -3.50
N ALA A 81 7.70 -13.65 -4.52
CA ALA A 81 7.94 -12.57 -5.48
C ALA A 81 6.66 -12.25 -6.28
N LEU A 82 5.93 -13.27 -6.73
CA LEU A 82 4.64 -13.09 -7.39
C LEU A 82 3.63 -12.39 -6.46
N ALA A 83 3.51 -12.83 -5.21
CA ALA A 83 2.61 -12.21 -4.24
C ALA A 83 2.95 -10.72 -4.03
N ASN A 84 4.24 -10.39 -3.86
CA ASN A 84 4.69 -9.01 -3.68
C ASN A 84 4.38 -8.14 -4.90
N ILE A 85 4.48 -8.67 -6.12
CA ILE A 85 4.08 -7.95 -7.34
C ILE A 85 2.58 -7.66 -7.36
N VAL A 86 1.73 -8.62 -6.98
CA VAL A 86 0.29 -8.40 -6.89
C VAL A 86 -0.03 -7.35 -5.82
N TYR A 87 0.61 -7.40 -4.66
CA TYR A 87 0.45 -6.37 -3.63
C TYR A 87 0.92 -4.99 -4.10
N TRP A 88 1.98 -4.93 -4.88
CA TRP A 88 2.47 -3.68 -5.45
C TRP A 88 1.52 -3.08 -6.48
N GLN A 89 0.91 -3.89 -7.35
CA GLN A 89 -0.16 -3.43 -8.25
C GLN A 89 -1.34 -2.86 -7.45
N MET A 90 -1.72 -3.52 -6.36
CA MET A 90 -2.77 -3.00 -5.48
C MET A 90 -2.35 -1.71 -4.76
N ALA A 91 -1.08 -1.58 -4.39
CA ALA A 91 -0.56 -0.36 -3.79
C ALA A 91 -0.65 0.83 -4.76
N ILE A 92 -0.34 0.63 -6.03
CA ILE A 92 -0.50 1.66 -7.08
C ILE A 92 -1.97 2.08 -7.20
N LEU A 93 -2.90 1.11 -7.31
CA LEU A 93 -4.33 1.39 -7.42
C LEU A 93 -4.89 2.16 -6.22
N ASN A 94 -4.46 1.80 -5.01
CA ASN A 94 -4.94 2.39 -3.77
C ASN A 94 -4.21 3.68 -3.37
N ASP A 95 -3.23 4.12 -4.16
CA ASP A 95 -2.31 5.21 -3.81
C ASP A 95 -1.57 5.00 -2.47
N THR A 96 -1.16 3.76 -2.22
CA THR A 96 -0.40 3.38 -1.03
C THR A 96 1.02 2.91 -1.41
N TYR A 97 1.70 2.31 -0.44
CA TYR A 97 3.03 1.74 -0.59
C TYR A 97 3.00 0.26 -0.22
N ILE A 98 3.91 -0.51 -0.81
CA ILE A 98 4.25 -1.84 -0.33
C ILE A 98 5.45 -1.75 0.61
N GLU A 99 5.38 -2.48 1.72
CA GLU A 99 6.50 -2.65 2.64
C GLU A 99 7.23 -3.94 2.28
N LEU A 100 8.55 -3.86 2.07
CA LEU A 100 9.39 -5.01 1.78
C LEU A 100 10.57 -5.03 2.75
N SER A 101 10.88 -6.21 3.29
CA SER A 101 12.18 -6.45 3.90
C SER A 101 13.29 -6.38 2.85
N PRO A 102 14.57 -6.20 3.24
CA PRO A 102 15.69 -6.22 2.31
C PRO A 102 15.73 -7.50 1.46
N ASP A 103 15.45 -8.66 2.06
CA ASP A 103 15.44 -9.95 1.36
C ASP A 103 14.31 -10.03 0.33
N GLU A 104 13.13 -9.49 0.65
CA GLU A 104 12.01 -9.42 -0.30
C GLU A 104 12.25 -8.42 -1.43
N ALA A 105 12.96 -7.33 -1.16
CA ALA A 105 13.35 -6.36 -2.18
C ALA A 105 14.35 -6.97 -3.17
N GLU A 106 15.27 -7.82 -2.71
CA GLU A 106 16.19 -8.59 -3.56
C GLU A 106 15.45 -9.58 -4.48
N LEU A 107 14.37 -10.22 -4.00
CA LEU A 107 13.54 -11.09 -4.84
C LEU A 107 12.91 -10.34 -6.02
N LEU A 108 12.71 -9.03 -5.90
CA LEU A 108 12.15 -8.17 -6.94
C LEU A 108 13.23 -7.46 -7.77
N TRP A 109 14.50 -7.84 -7.63
CA TRP A 109 15.59 -7.18 -8.35
C TRP A 109 15.40 -7.17 -9.87
N PHE A 110 14.79 -8.22 -10.45
CA PHE A 110 14.54 -8.29 -11.89
C PHE A 110 13.64 -7.15 -12.40
N VAL A 111 12.76 -6.60 -11.54
CA VAL A 111 11.88 -5.47 -11.85
C VAL A 111 12.67 -4.18 -12.11
N ARG A 112 13.92 -4.08 -11.64
CA ARG A 112 14.82 -2.95 -11.93
C ARG A 112 15.14 -2.79 -13.42
N ASN A 113 14.94 -3.83 -14.21
CA ASN A 113 15.16 -3.77 -15.66
C ASN A 113 13.93 -3.27 -16.43
N LEU A 114 12.80 -3.03 -15.75
CA LEU A 114 11.60 -2.53 -16.42
C LEU A 114 11.79 -1.07 -16.89
N PRO A 115 11.19 -0.70 -18.04
CA PRO A 115 11.33 0.65 -18.61
C PRO A 115 10.98 1.78 -17.63
N SER A 116 9.99 1.58 -16.77
CA SER A 116 9.52 2.60 -15.82
C SER A 116 9.91 2.32 -14.38
N THR A 117 11.02 1.61 -14.13
CA THR A 117 11.33 1.10 -12.78
C THR A 117 11.36 2.18 -11.71
N ASP A 118 11.87 3.39 -11.99
CA ASP A 118 12.00 4.44 -10.98
C ASP A 118 10.64 4.89 -10.45
N ARG A 119 9.66 4.99 -11.35
CA ARG A 119 8.27 5.32 -10.99
C ARG A 119 7.66 4.23 -10.13
N TRP A 120 7.90 2.98 -10.46
CA TRP A 120 7.39 1.86 -9.67
C TRP A 120 8.05 1.86 -8.29
N TRP A 121 9.38 1.98 -8.23
CA TRP A 121 10.14 1.85 -7.00
C TRP A 121 9.87 2.98 -6.00
N ALA A 122 9.37 4.12 -6.46
CA ALA A 122 8.85 5.17 -5.60
C ALA A 122 7.68 4.72 -4.70
N ARG A 123 7.04 3.59 -5.00
CA ARG A 123 5.95 2.99 -4.21
C ARG A 123 6.41 1.89 -3.24
N VAL A 124 7.71 1.66 -3.12
CA VAL A 124 8.30 0.66 -2.23
C VAL A 124 8.88 1.34 -1.00
N GLN A 125 8.52 0.85 0.19
CA GLN A 125 9.14 1.22 1.46
C GLN A 125 9.93 0.04 2.00
N LEU A 126 11.21 0.25 2.31
CA LEU A 126 12.03 -0.79 2.92
C LEU A 126 11.80 -0.82 4.42
N THR A 127 11.31 -1.94 4.93
CA THR A 127 11.18 -2.16 6.36
C THR A 127 12.57 -2.40 6.93
N ILE A 128 13.08 -1.47 7.72
CA ILE A 128 14.32 -1.70 8.48
C ILE A 128 13.94 -2.67 9.62
N PRO A 129 14.47 -3.90 9.65
CA PRO A 129 14.18 -4.79 10.77
C PRO A 129 14.68 -4.11 12.06
N PRO A 130 13.90 -4.16 13.16
CA PRO A 130 14.39 -3.65 14.43
C PRO A 130 15.67 -4.41 14.79
N SER A 131 16.77 -3.68 14.95
CA SER A 131 18.08 -4.23 15.31
C SER A 131 17.93 -5.26 16.43
N ALA A 132 18.63 -6.39 16.30
CA ALA A 132 18.58 -7.52 17.23
C ALA A 132 18.89 -7.15 18.70
N GLU A 133 19.36 -5.94 18.97
CA GLU A 133 19.62 -5.41 20.32
C GLU A 133 18.37 -5.26 21.20
N ASN A 134 17.15 -5.25 20.63
CA ASN A 134 15.90 -5.21 21.39
C ASN A 134 15.25 -6.59 21.61
N ARG A 135 15.86 -7.69 21.15
CA ARG A 135 15.25 -9.03 21.24
C ARG A 135 15.48 -9.73 22.58
N PHE A 136 16.34 -9.19 23.44
CA PHE A 136 16.57 -9.72 24.79
C PHE A 136 16.31 -8.65 25.85
N PRO A 137 15.37 -8.86 26.80
CA PRO A 137 15.34 -8.03 28.00
C PRO A 137 16.70 -8.17 28.70
N ARG A 138 17.35 -7.04 29.00
CA ARG A 138 18.64 -6.96 29.73
C ARG A 138 18.55 -7.38 31.21
N ASP A 139 17.54 -8.17 31.56
CA ASP A 139 17.25 -8.59 32.92
C ASP A 139 17.54 -10.08 33.10
N PHE A 140 18.74 -10.52 32.74
CA PHE A 140 19.37 -11.65 33.42
C PHE A 140 20.46 -11.09 34.32
N HIS A 141 20.01 -10.43 35.39
CA HIS A 141 20.87 -10.06 36.49
C HIS A 141 21.42 -11.36 37.07
N ALA A 142 22.74 -11.57 36.89
CA ALA A 142 23.50 -12.57 37.60
C ALA A 142 23.23 -12.40 39.10
N ALA A 143 22.42 -13.29 39.66
CA ALA A 143 22.28 -13.42 41.10
C ALA A 143 23.61 -14.00 41.60
N GLY A 144 24.40 -13.10 42.17
CA GLY A 144 25.74 -13.38 42.64
C GLY A 144 25.75 -14.50 43.65
N GLU A 145 26.78 -15.33 43.50
CA GLU A 145 27.37 -16.08 44.58
C GLU A 145 27.57 -15.15 45.79
N ARG A 146 27.02 -15.54 46.94
CA ARG A 146 27.72 -15.33 48.20
C ARG A 146 27.69 -16.62 49.03
N PRO A 147 28.85 -17.06 49.52
CA PRO A 147 28.96 -18.18 50.43
C PRO A 147 28.69 -17.70 51.87
N SER A 148 28.09 -18.56 52.69
CA SER A 148 28.43 -18.82 54.10
C SER A 148 27.21 -19.32 54.87
N GLY A 149 27.33 -20.48 55.51
CA GLY A 149 26.38 -20.89 56.55
C GLY A 149 26.19 -22.39 56.77
N SER A 150 27.28 -23.10 57.07
CA SER A 150 27.41 -24.23 58.02
C SER A 150 26.13 -24.78 58.69
N LEU A 151 25.90 -26.10 58.63
CA LEU A 151 26.12 -27.07 59.74
C LEU A 151 25.24 -28.33 59.60
N ARG A 152 25.82 -29.52 59.34
CA ARG A 152 25.64 -30.72 60.19
C ARG A 152 26.47 -31.92 59.70
N ALA A 153 27.01 -32.61 60.71
CA ALA A 153 27.83 -33.80 60.69
C ALA A 153 27.09 -35.06 60.20
N ALA A 154 27.86 -36.04 59.69
CA ALA A 154 27.80 -37.44 60.10
C ALA A 154 28.95 -38.25 59.46
N ASP A 155 29.72 -38.89 60.35
CA ASP A 155 30.31 -40.24 60.28
C ASP A 155 31.32 -40.63 59.19
N GLY A 156 32.46 -41.17 59.65
CA GLY A 156 33.39 -42.00 58.88
C GLY A 156 34.85 -41.78 59.23
#